data_AF-A0A259IPI2-F1
#
_entry.id   AF-A0A259IPI2-F1
#
_cell.length_a   1.000
_cell.length_b   1.000
_cell.length_c   1.000
_cell.angle_alpha   90.00
_cell.angle_beta   90.00
_cell.angle_gamma   90.00
#
_symmetry.space_group_name_H-M   'P 1'
#
loop_
_entity.id
_entity.type
_entity.pdbx_description
1 polymer ?
#
loop_
_entity_poly.entity_id
_entity_poly.type
_entity_poly.pdbx_seq_one_letter_code
_entity_poly.pdbx_strand_id
1 'polypeptide(L)'
;MPLKTLSMQIPFRYRNFDSPTGVTRNTAKLLAEKLGVDETQALHIALRELAVRILPQYEPDDGPLNATQIRQIKKIASVPEKQKSVRSSLFLDKAA
;
A
#
# COMPACT_ATOMS: atom_id res chain seq x y z
N MET A 1 -22.68 18.27 7.44
CA MET A 1 -23.15 16.89 7.69
C MET A 1 -21.94 16.06 8.07
N PRO A 2 -21.87 15.43 9.25
CA PRO A 2 -20.74 14.55 9.56
C PRO A 2 -20.80 13.30 8.67
N LEU A 3 -19.69 12.98 8.01
CA LEU A 3 -19.54 11.74 7.24
C LEU A 3 -19.77 10.56 8.20
N LYS A 4 -20.71 9.68 7.86
CA LYS A 4 -20.92 8.43 8.61
C LYS A 4 -19.66 7.58 8.44
N THR A 5 -18.82 7.55 9.47
CA THR A 5 -17.65 6.66 9.53
C THR A 5 -18.17 5.23 9.47
N LEU A 6 -17.95 4.57 8.33
CA LEU A 6 -18.23 3.14 8.21
C LEU A 6 -17.31 2.40 9.17
N SER A 7 -17.84 1.43 9.90
CA SER A 7 -17.03 0.54 10.73
C SER A 7 -15.98 -0.13 9.85
N MET A 8 -14.70 0.01 10.19
CA MET A 8 -13.59 -0.63 9.45
C MET A 8 -13.61 -2.16 9.53
N GLN A 9 -14.54 -2.75 10.31
CA GLN A 9 -14.67 -4.18 10.52
C GLN A 9 -15.74 -4.77 9.59
N ILE A 10 -15.33 -5.72 8.74
CA ILE A 10 -16.24 -6.56 7.98
C ILE A 10 -16.46 -7.86 8.76
N PRO A 11 -17.71 -8.28 9.03
CA PRO A 11 -17.97 -9.56 9.68
C PRO A 11 -17.58 -10.70 8.72
N PHE A 12 -16.49 -11.40 9.03
CA PHE A 12 -16.05 -12.57 8.26
C PHE A 12 -16.83 -13.82 8.69
N ARG A 13 -17.51 -14.47 7.75
CA ARG A 13 -18.31 -15.68 7.99
C ARG A 13 -17.67 -16.87 7.31
N TYR A 14 -17.27 -17.86 8.09
CA TYR A 14 -16.80 -19.14 7.56
C TYR A 14 -17.93 -19.90 6.85
N ARG A 15 -17.54 -20.68 5.85
CA ARG A 15 -18.45 -21.61 5.19
C ARG A 15 -18.53 -22.92 5.98
N ASN A 16 -19.62 -23.65 5.78
CA ASN A 16 -19.81 -24.97 6.39
C ASN A 16 -18.94 -26.05 5.74
N PHE A 17 -18.56 -25.85 4.48
CA PHE A 17 -17.67 -26.72 3.69
C PHE A 17 -16.73 -25.88 2.84
N ASP A 18 -15.57 -26.42 2.51
CA ASP A 18 -14.60 -25.75 1.66
C ASP A 18 -15.11 -25.72 0.21
N SER A 19 -14.96 -24.56 -0.44
CA SER A 19 -15.46 -24.28 -1.78
C SER A 19 -14.47 -23.39 -2.53
N PRO A 20 -14.57 -23.26 -3.87
CA PRO A 20 -13.65 -22.41 -4.63
C PRO A 20 -13.58 -20.95 -4.15
N THR A 21 -14.64 -20.45 -3.53
CA THR A 21 -14.76 -19.05 -3.09
C THR A 21 -14.75 -18.89 -1.56
N GLY A 22 -14.52 -19.95 -0.79
CA GLY A 22 -14.61 -19.84 0.66
C GLY A 22 -14.13 -21.08 1.40
N VAL A 23 -13.63 -20.86 2.60
CA VAL A 23 -13.01 -21.88 3.44
C VAL A 23 -13.79 -22.07 4.73
N THR A 24 -13.66 -23.26 5.32
CA THR A 24 -14.15 -23.56 6.67
C THR A 24 -13.25 -22.96 7.75
N ARG A 25 -13.75 -22.91 8.97
CA ARG A 25 -12.94 -22.46 10.11
C ARG A 25 -11.79 -23.42 10.41
N ASN A 26 -12.01 -24.72 10.19
CA ASN A 26 -10.98 -25.74 10.44
C ASN A 26 -9.80 -25.57 9.49
N THR A 27 -10.04 -25.33 8.20
CA THR A 27 -8.97 -25.08 7.24
C THR A 27 -8.23 -23.77 7.52
N ALA A 28 -8.95 -22.71 7.90
CA ALA A 28 -8.31 -21.46 8.32
C ALA A 28 -7.41 -21.64 9.56
N LYS A 29 -7.84 -22.41 10.56
CA LYS A 29 -7.03 -22.74 11.75
C LYS A 29 -5.78 -23.55 11.40
N LEU A 30 -5.92 -24.60 10.60
CA LEU A 30 -4.77 -25.39 10.16
C LEU A 30 -3.77 -24.53 9.38
N LEU A 31 -4.25 -23.61 8.56
CA LEU A 31 -3.40 -22.68 7.81
C LEU A 31 -2.66 -21.71 8.76
N ALA A 32 -3.36 -21.17 9.75
CA ALA A 32 -2.78 -20.32 10.79
C ALA A 32 -1.69 -21.06 11.59
N GLU A 33 -1.95 -22.30 12.01
CA GLU A 33 -0.97 -23.16 12.69
C GLU A 33 0.26 -23.44 11.84
N LYS A 34 0.09 -23.71 10.54
CA LYS A 34 1.21 -23.95 9.62
C LYS A 34 2.07 -22.71 9.38
N LEU A 35 1.45 -21.54 9.41
CA LEU A 35 2.14 -20.26 9.26
C LEU A 35 2.68 -19.71 10.60
N GLY A 36 2.31 -20.32 11.73
CA GLY A 36 2.69 -19.84 13.07
C GLY A 36 2.04 -18.49 13.43
N VAL A 37 0.90 -18.17 12.84
CA VAL A 37 0.16 -16.92 13.05
C VAL A 37 -1.23 -17.20 13.61
N ASP A 38 -1.95 -16.16 14.05
CA ASP A 38 -3.35 -16.29 14.41
C ASP A 38 -4.27 -16.37 13.18
N GLU A 39 -5.52 -16.76 13.41
CA GLU A 39 -6.55 -16.93 12.38
C GLU A 39 -6.86 -15.62 11.61
N THR A 40 -6.77 -14.47 12.29
CA THR A 40 -7.03 -13.14 11.71
C THR A 40 -5.86 -12.69 10.84
N GLN A 41 -4.63 -12.92 11.29
CA GLN A 41 -3.41 -12.64 10.55
C GLN A 41 -3.30 -13.51 9.30
N ALA A 42 -3.64 -14.81 9.41
CA ALA A 42 -3.75 -15.68 8.25
C ALA A 42 -4.70 -15.10 7.18
N LEU A 43 -5.85 -14.57 7.59
CA LEU A 43 -6.80 -13.92 6.69
C LEU A 43 -6.23 -12.63 6.07
N HIS A 44 -5.56 -11.78 6.86
CA HIS A 44 -4.90 -10.59 6.34
C HIS A 44 -3.81 -10.91 5.33
N ILE A 45 -3.00 -11.94 5.58
CA ILE A 45 -1.97 -12.41 4.66
C ILE A 45 -2.60 -12.89 3.35
N ALA A 46 -3.64 -13.72 3.42
CA ALA A 46 -4.35 -14.21 2.24
C ALA A 46 -4.94 -13.06 1.40
N LEU A 47 -5.56 -12.07 2.05
CA LEU A 47 -6.09 -10.89 1.37
C LEU A 47 -4.97 -10.05 0.74
N ARG A 48 -3.83 -9.89 1.44
CA ARG A 48 -2.67 -9.19 0.90
C ARG A 48 -2.12 -9.89 -0.34
N GLU A 49 -1.97 -11.21 -0.30
CA GLU A 49 -1.50 -11.98 -1.45
C GLU A 49 -2.46 -11.86 -2.65
N LEU A 50 -3.76 -11.92 -2.40
CA LEU A 50 -4.77 -11.73 -3.44
C LEU A 50 -4.72 -10.30 -4.01
N ALA A 51 -4.56 -9.29 -3.15
CA ALA A 51 -4.41 -7.90 -3.57
C ALA A 51 -3.18 -7.72 -4.47
N VAL A 52 -2.04 -8.29 -4.10
CA VAL A 52 -0.80 -8.27 -4.91
C VAL A 52 -1.02 -8.95 -6.26
N ARG A 53 -1.79 -10.04 -6.33
CA ARG A 53 -2.03 -10.76 -7.58
C ARG A 53 -3.04 -10.10 -8.51
N ILE A 54 -4.07 -9.45 -7.96
CA ILE A 54 -5.24 -9.00 -8.73
C ILE A 54 -5.27 -7.49 -8.91
N LEU A 55 -4.85 -6.71 -7.91
CA LEU A 55 -4.89 -5.26 -8.00
C LEU A 55 -3.66 -4.75 -8.75
N PRO A 56 -3.82 -3.67 -9.56
CA PRO A 56 -2.68 -3.00 -10.15
C PRO A 56 -1.78 -2.49 -9.02
N GLN A 57 -0.58 -3.03 -8.94
CA GLN A 57 0.45 -2.48 -8.08
C GLN A 57 1.00 -1.22 -8.76
N TYR A 58 1.44 -0.25 -7.95
CA TYR A 58 2.27 0.82 -8.48
C TYR A 58 3.41 0.19 -9.28
N GLU A 59 3.71 0.77 -10.44
CA GLU A 59 4.87 0.34 -11.22
C GLU A 59 6.09 0.36 -10.28
N PRO A 60 6.93 -0.69 -10.32
CA PRO A 60 8.18 -0.66 -9.60
C PRO A 60 8.93 0.60 -10.02
N ASP A 61 9.48 1.33 -9.04
CA ASP A 61 10.26 2.53 -9.30
C ASP A 61 11.31 2.22 -10.37
N ASP A 62 11.45 3.09 -11.38
CA ASP A 62 12.41 2.96 -12.49
C ASP A 62 13.88 3.05 -12.00
N GLY A 63 14.07 3.10 -10.69
CA GLY A 63 15.35 3.19 -10.01
C GLY A 63 15.83 4.64 -9.90
N PRO A 64 17.06 4.83 -9.39
CA PRO A 64 17.62 6.16 -9.25
C PRO A 64 17.76 6.84 -10.61
N LEU A 65 17.40 8.13 -10.66
CA LEU A 65 17.51 8.95 -11.87
C LEU A 65 18.92 8.85 -12.48
N ASN A 66 18.99 8.54 -13.77
CA ASN A 66 20.23 8.54 -14.54
C ASN A 66 20.79 9.97 -14.62
N ALA A 67 22.11 10.10 -14.72
CA ALA A 67 22.80 11.37 -14.92
C ALA A 67 22.25 12.19 -16.10
N THR A 68 21.74 11.52 -17.15
CA THR A 68 21.06 12.16 -18.28
C THR A 68 19.72 12.79 -17.87
N GLN A 69 18.91 12.07 -17.12
CA GLN A 69 17.63 12.54 -16.58
C GLN A 69 17.87 13.70 -15.60
N ILE A 70 18.87 13.61 -14.73
CA ILE A 70 19.25 14.70 -13.82
C ILE A 70 19.65 15.96 -14.60
N ARG A 71 20.40 15.83 -15.70
CA ARG A 71 20.78 16.96 -16.56
C ARG A 71 19.56 17.58 -17.24
N GLN A 72 18.61 16.77 -17.72
CA GLN A 72 17.35 17.26 -18.30
C GLN A 72 16.50 17.99 -17.27
N ILE A 73 16.34 17.42 -16.06
CA ILE A 73 15.62 18.05 -14.95
C ILE A 73 16.26 19.39 -14.59
N LYS A 74 17.59 19.46 -14.46
CA LYS A 74 18.30 20.72 -14.20
C LYS A 74 18.06 21.75 -15.31
N LYS A 75 18.06 21.34 -16.58
CA LYS A 75 17.80 22.23 -17.72
C LYS A 75 16.38 22.80 -17.70
N ILE A 76 15.39 21.98 -17.36
CA ILE A 76 13.98 22.40 -17.25
C ILE A 76 13.77 23.28 -16.01
N ALA A 77 14.34 22.90 -14.87
CA ALA A 77 14.24 23.66 -13.61
C ALA A 77 15.01 24.99 -13.63
N SER A 78 16.00 25.12 -14.52
CA SER A 78 16.75 26.38 -14.72
C SER A 78 16.02 27.38 -15.62
N VAL A 79 14.84 27.04 -16.15
CA VAL A 79 13.96 28.03 -16.80
C VAL A 79 13.47 28.97 -15.69
N PRO A 80 13.73 30.29 -15.79
CA PRO A 80 13.37 31.23 -14.75
C PRO A 80 11.84 31.40 -14.73
N GLU A 81 11.13 30.53 -14.01
CA GLU A 81 9.85 30.93 -13.46
C GLU A 81 10.12 32.09 -12.49
N LYS A 82 9.46 33.24 -12.74
CA LYS A 82 9.46 34.42 -11.85
C LYS A 82 9.55 33.96 -10.40
N GLN A 83 10.60 34.36 -9.68
CA GLN A 83 10.90 33.93 -8.32
C GLN A 83 9.63 33.87 -7.46
N LYS A 84 9.04 32.68 -7.32
CA LYS A 84 7.90 32.45 -6.45
C LYS A 84 8.45 32.27 -5.05
N SER A 85 8.14 33.21 -4.17
CA SER A 85 8.48 33.10 -2.75
C SER A 85 7.78 31.88 -2.15
N VAL A 86 8.56 30.97 -1.57
CA VAL A 86 8.05 29.79 -0.86
C VAL A 86 7.47 30.27 0.47
N ARG A 87 6.14 30.23 0.61
CA ARG A 87 5.44 30.69 1.83
C ARG A 87 5.64 29.78 3.05
N SER A 88 5.86 28.50 2.82
CA SER A 88 6.15 27.51 3.87
C SER A 88 6.78 26.26 3.25
N SER A 89 7.85 25.75 3.86
CA SER A 89 8.49 24.49 3.50
C SER A 89 8.04 23.36 4.44
N LEU A 90 7.84 22.17 3.88
CA LEU A 90 7.57 20.93 4.64
C LEU A 90 8.86 20.28 5.16
N PHE A 91 10.01 20.68 4.62
CA PHE A 91 11.31 20.26 5.09
C PHE A 91 11.75 21.19 6.22
N LEU A 92 12.00 20.61 7.39
CA LEU A 92 12.60 21.32 8.51
C LEU A 92 14.04 21.64 8.10
N ASP A 93 14.34 22.91 7.86
CA ASP A 93 15.68 23.37 7.52
C ASP A 93 16.62 23.10 8.71
N LYS A 94 17.34 21.98 8.67
CA LYS A 94 18.44 21.74 9.59
C LYS A 94 19.72 22.27 8.96
N ALA A 95 19.96 23.55 9.16
CA ALA A 95 21.25 24.17 8.94
C ALA A 95 22.23 23.72 10.05
N ALA A 96 23.30 23.03 9.65
CA ALA A 96 24.62 23.05 10.28
C ALA A 96 25.64 22.54 9.26
#